data_AF-A0A957XGS4-F1
#
_entry.id   AF-A0A957XGS4-F1
#
_cell.length_a   1.000
_cell.length_b   1.000
_cell.length_c   1.000
_cell.angle_alpha   90.00
_cell.angle_beta   90.00
_cell.angle_gamma   90.00
#
_symmetry.space_group_name_H-M   'P 1'
#
loop_
_entity.id
_entity.type
_entity.pdbx_description
1 polymer ?
#
loop_
_entity_poly.entity_id
_entity_poly.type
_entity_poly.pdbx_seq_one_letter_code
_entity_poly.pdbx_strand_id
1 'polypeptide(L)'
;WMSGWVGAANIIYRLDGDTMQPVWRSESISATTTLAFGDVNGDGYLDLAVGNRPEGSWNEGFLTANGFNELYLSQAGRLPETPALRLGEGNEVTTKVAFGDVDGDGDLDLAVGSHTLVTNFDDSGDKAPDKIYLNKKRHLSRAARLGVERGQLHHRSGLGRSGWRRRFGSRHRCRTRPVGYHPG
;
A
#
# COMPACT_ATOMS: atom_id res chain seq x y z
N TRP A 1 19.75 22.19 -19.91
CA TRP A 1 18.44 21.51 -20.03
C TRP A 1 18.23 20.71 -18.76
N MET A 2 17.29 21.12 -17.90
CA MET A 2 16.93 20.34 -16.70
C MET A 2 16.09 19.15 -17.17
N SER A 3 16.68 17.95 -17.24
CA SER A 3 15.96 16.72 -17.57
C SER A 3 15.37 16.12 -16.29
N GLY A 4 14.17 16.56 -15.92
CA GLY A 4 13.37 15.91 -14.87
C GLY A 4 12.51 14.80 -15.47
N TRP A 5 12.23 13.76 -14.68
CA TRP A 5 11.18 12.82 -15.04
C TRP A 5 9.84 13.48 -14.78
N VAL A 6 9.03 13.60 -15.81
CA VAL A 6 7.65 14.09 -15.72
C VAL A 6 6.73 12.90 -15.84
N GLY A 7 5.70 12.85 -15.01
CA GLY A 7 4.70 11.81 -15.09
C GLY A 7 3.79 11.93 -16.32
N ALA A 8 2.90 10.96 -16.48
CA ALA A 8 1.92 10.94 -17.55
C ALA A 8 0.63 10.29 -17.07
N ALA A 9 -0.46 10.54 -17.78
CA ALA A 9 -1.72 9.87 -17.50
C ALA A 9 -1.62 8.36 -17.76
N ASN A 10 -2.23 7.58 -16.88
CA ASN A 10 -2.51 6.17 -17.13
C ASN A 10 -3.64 6.06 -18.15
N ILE A 11 -3.56 5.06 -19.03
CA ILE A 11 -4.57 4.80 -20.07
C ILE A 11 -4.93 3.32 -20.02
N ILE A 12 -6.22 3.01 -19.94
CA ILE A 12 -6.72 1.64 -20.09
C ILE A 12 -7.19 1.46 -21.52
N TYR A 13 -6.72 0.39 -22.14
CA TYR A 13 -7.15 -0.03 -23.47
C TYR A 13 -8.07 -1.25 -23.34
N ARG A 14 -9.10 -1.28 -24.17
CA ARG A 14 -9.98 -2.44 -24.34
C ARG A 14 -9.67 -3.10 -25.68
N LEU A 15 -9.62 -4.43 -25.67
CA LEU A 15 -9.58 -5.22 -26.90
C LEU A 15 -11.00 -5.34 -27.45
N ASP A 16 -11.25 -4.69 -28.58
CA ASP A 16 -12.51 -4.78 -29.32
C ASP A 16 -12.20 -5.41 -30.69
N GLY A 17 -12.54 -6.70 -30.82
CA GLY A 17 -12.10 -7.54 -31.95
C GLY A 17 -10.59 -7.71 -31.94
N ASP A 18 -9.93 -7.23 -33.01
CA ASP A 18 -8.48 -7.27 -33.17
C ASP A 18 -7.80 -5.92 -32.88
N THR A 19 -8.53 -4.94 -32.33
CA THR A 19 -8.01 -3.58 -32.10
C THR A 19 -8.01 -3.19 -30.61
N MET A 20 -6.96 -2.49 -30.19
CA MET A 20 -6.86 -1.91 -28.84
C MET A 20 -7.33 -0.46 -28.87
N GLN A 21 -8.46 -0.17 -28.22
CA GLN A 21 -9.04 1.17 -28.15
C GLN A 21 -8.87 1.76 -26.76
N PRO A 22 -8.44 3.02 -26.61
CA PRO A 22 -8.39 3.66 -25.30
C PRO A 22 -9.82 3.88 -24.78
N VAL A 23 -10.13 3.33 -23.62
CA VAL A 23 -11.48 3.40 -23.02
C VAL A 23 -11.52 4.22 -21.73
N TRP A 24 -10.35 4.56 -21.18
CA TRP A 24 -10.25 5.39 -19.98
C TRP A 24 -8.86 6.04 -19.90
N ARG A 25 -8.81 7.22 -19.29
CA ARG A 25 -7.58 7.97 -19.02
C ARG A 25 -7.68 8.62 -17.64
N SER A 26 -6.60 8.58 -16.86
CA SER A 26 -6.54 9.32 -15.59
C SER A 26 -6.37 10.82 -15.82
N GLU A 27 -6.97 11.65 -14.97
CA GLU A 27 -6.62 13.08 -14.88
C GLU A 27 -5.25 13.27 -14.21
N SER A 28 -4.88 12.39 -13.28
CA SER A 28 -3.55 12.40 -12.65
C SER A 28 -2.49 12.09 -13.69
N ILE A 29 -1.42 12.90 -13.71
CA ILE A 29 -0.26 12.77 -14.60
C ILE A 29 1.01 12.42 -13.81
N SER A 30 0.89 11.57 -12.81
CA SER A 30 1.99 11.20 -11.91
C SER A 30 3.01 10.27 -12.57
N ALA A 31 4.20 10.16 -11.98
CA ALA A 31 5.20 9.18 -12.42
C ALA A 31 4.84 7.77 -11.90
N THR A 32 3.91 7.10 -12.59
CA THR A 32 3.43 5.76 -12.23
C THR A 32 4.50 4.69 -12.44
N THR A 33 4.60 3.78 -11.48
CA THR A 33 5.60 2.71 -11.43
C THR A 33 4.99 1.30 -11.32
N THR A 34 3.74 1.21 -10.87
CA THR A 34 3.05 -0.05 -10.64
C THR A 34 1.54 0.16 -10.56
N LEU A 35 0.77 -0.87 -10.90
CA LEU A 35 -0.69 -0.88 -10.90
C LEU A 35 -1.18 -2.23 -10.35
N ALA A 36 -2.33 -2.26 -9.68
CA ALA A 36 -3.03 -3.49 -9.30
C ALA A 36 -4.55 -3.27 -9.34
N PHE A 37 -5.29 -4.29 -9.79
CA PHE A 37 -6.75 -4.31 -9.73
C PHE A 37 -7.24 -5.23 -8.61
N GLY A 38 -8.34 -4.84 -7.97
CA GLY A 38 -9.01 -5.63 -6.93
C GLY A 38 -10.33 -4.97 -6.53
N ASP A 39 -11.33 -5.76 -6.13
CA ASP A 39 -12.60 -5.26 -5.60
C ASP A 39 -12.40 -4.90 -4.12
N VAL A 40 -11.99 -3.65 -3.85
CA VAL A 40 -11.57 -3.24 -2.50
C VAL A 40 -12.76 -2.77 -1.67
N ASN A 41 -13.85 -2.32 -2.30
CA ASN A 41 -15.07 -1.94 -1.58
C ASN A 41 -16.11 -3.08 -1.51
N GLY A 42 -15.86 -4.23 -2.14
CA GLY A 42 -16.72 -5.41 -2.11
C GLY A 42 -18.02 -5.25 -2.90
N ASP A 43 -18.05 -4.35 -3.89
CA ASP A 43 -19.24 -4.05 -4.70
C ASP A 43 -19.36 -4.91 -5.96
N GLY A 44 -18.39 -5.80 -6.19
CA GLY A 44 -18.33 -6.71 -7.34
C GLY A 44 -17.65 -6.11 -8.56
N TYR A 45 -17.15 -4.88 -8.50
CA TYR A 45 -16.41 -4.23 -9.57
C TYR A 45 -14.94 -4.03 -9.20
N LEU A 46 -14.05 -4.14 -10.19
CA LEU A 46 -12.61 -3.98 -9.95
C LEU A 46 -12.26 -2.51 -9.78
N ASP A 47 -11.62 -2.21 -8.65
CA ASP A 47 -10.98 -0.94 -8.33
C ASP A 47 -9.50 -0.98 -8.75
N LEU A 48 -8.87 0.20 -8.82
CA LEU A 48 -7.49 0.34 -9.31
C LEU A 48 -6.62 1.05 -8.27
N ALA A 49 -5.58 0.35 -7.79
CA ALA A 49 -4.48 0.95 -7.05
C ALA A 49 -3.32 1.30 -8.00
N VAL A 50 -2.78 2.50 -7.82
CA VAL A 50 -1.68 3.06 -8.61
C VAL A 50 -0.55 3.45 -7.67
N GLY A 51 0.62 2.87 -7.90
CA GLY A 51 1.85 3.25 -7.21
C GLY A 51 2.62 4.28 -8.01
N ASN A 52 2.98 5.39 -7.36
CA ASN A 52 3.68 6.50 -7.98
C ASN A 52 5.03 6.78 -7.29
N ARG A 53 5.85 7.60 -7.93
CA ARG A 53 7.09 8.13 -7.35
C ARG A 53 7.12 9.65 -7.45
N PRO A 54 7.96 10.32 -6.64
CA PRO A 54 8.13 11.77 -6.68
C PRO A 54 8.71 12.19 -8.04
N GLU A 55 8.21 13.30 -8.59
CA GLU A 55 8.76 13.91 -9.80
C GLU A 55 9.93 14.84 -9.46
N GLY A 56 10.91 14.94 -10.36
CA GLY A 56 12.08 15.79 -10.14
C GLY A 56 13.35 15.28 -10.82
N SER A 57 14.45 15.99 -10.55
CA SER A 57 15.78 15.66 -11.07
C SER A 57 16.59 14.99 -9.98
N TRP A 58 16.81 13.70 -10.16
CA TRP A 58 17.66 12.86 -9.31
C TRP A 58 19.07 13.41 -9.15
N ASN A 59 19.60 14.02 -10.22
CA ASN A 59 20.98 14.50 -10.28
C ASN A 59 21.16 15.88 -9.62
N GLU A 60 20.06 16.61 -9.41
CA GLU A 60 20.07 17.96 -8.85
C GLU A 60 19.61 17.96 -7.37
N GLY A 61 19.33 16.79 -6.80
CA GLY A 61 18.86 16.65 -5.42
C GLY A 61 17.48 17.27 -5.17
N PHE A 62 16.72 17.56 -6.23
CA PHE A 62 15.40 18.18 -6.14
C PHE A 62 14.31 17.20 -6.53
N LEU A 63 13.52 16.80 -5.54
CA LEU A 63 12.33 15.98 -5.69
C LEU A 63 11.13 16.76 -5.15
N THR A 64 10.06 16.79 -5.94
CA THR A 64 8.78 17.32 -5.49
C THR A 64 8.04 16.22 -4.76
N ALA A 65 7.57 16.46 -3.54
CA ALA A 65 6.79 15.49 -2.77
C ALA A 65 5.35 15.35 -3.34
N ASN A 66 5.24 14.89 -4.58
CA ASN A 66 4.00 14.72 -5.33
C ASN A 66 3.73 13.26 -5.76
N GLY A 67 4.59 12.32 -5.41
CA GLY A 67 4.49 10.89 -5.75
C GLY A 67 3.48 10.12 -4.91
N PHE A 68 2.28 10.65 -4.70
CA PHE A 68 1.25 9.97 -3.90
C PHE A 68 0.77 8.73 -4.61
N ASN A 69 0.61 7.63 -3.88
CA ASN A 69 -0.12 6.48 -4.41
C ASN A 69 -1.60 6.82 -4.50
N GLU A 70 -2.29 6.28 -5.49
CA GLU A 70 -3.66 6.66 -5.81
C GLU A 70 -4.56 5.42 -5.84
N LEU A 71 -5.76 5.54 -5.28
CA LEU A 71 -6.78 4.50 -5.35
C LEU A 71 -8.02 5.06 -6.04
N TYR A 72 -8.44 4.38 -7.09
CA TYR A 72 -9.63 4.67 -7.88
C TYR A 72 -10.68 3.64 -7.55
N LEU A 73 -11.80 4.09 -6.97
CA LEU A 73 -12.95 3.24 -6.71
C LEU A 73 -13.88 3.32 -7.91
N SER A 74 -14.12 2.16 -8.52
CA SER A 74 -15.06 2.03 -9.61
C SER A 74 -16.48 2.26 -9.12
N GLN A 75 -17.35 2.69 -10.04
CA GLN A 75 -18.76 2.93 -9.78
C GLN A 75 -19.56 2.19 -10.85
N ALA A 76 -20.17 1.07 -10.48
CA ALA A 76 -20.91 0.22 -11.41
C ALA A 76 -20.08 -0.18 -12.66
N GLY A 77 -18.82 -0.54 -12.44
CA GLY A 77 -17.89 -0.96 -13.51
C GLY A 77 -17.29 0.17 -14.33
N ARG A 78 -17.48 1.43 -13.91
CA ARG A 78 -16.85 2.61 -14.52
C ARG A 78 -15.83 3.20 -13.56
N LEU A 79 -14.57 3.28 -13.98
CA LEU A 79 -13.53 3.96 -13.22
C LEU A 79 -13.66 5.48 -13.39
N PRO A 80 -13.75 6.26 -12.30
CA PRO A 80 -13.60 7.70 -12.35
C PRO A 80 -12.21 8.11 -12.86
N GLU A 81 -12.07 9.27 -13.47
CA GLU A 81 -10.78 9.78 -13.96
C GLU A 81 -9.92 10.40 -12.83
N THR A 82 -10.56 10.70 -11.70
CA THR A 82 -9.93 11.21 -10.48
C THR A 82 -9.84 10.13 -9.40
N PRO A 83 -8.74 10.09 -8.62
CA PRO A 83 -8.61 9.11 -7.55
C PRO A 83 -9.57 9.45 -6.40
N ALA A 84 -10.16 8.41 -5.83
CA ALA A 84 -10.97 8.53 -4.62
C ALA A 84 -10.10 8.81 -3.39
N LEU A 85 -8.86 8.31 -3.38
CA LEU A 85 -7.93 8.47 -2.27
C LEU A 85 -6.48 8.63 -2.76
N ARG A 86 -5.73 9.47 -2.04
CA ARG A 86 -4.27 9.54 -2.11
C ARG A 86 -3.66 8.95 -0.85
N LEU A 87 -2.63 8.14 -1.03
CA LEU A 87 -1.98 7.33 -0.01
C LEU A 87 -0.49 7.67 0.08
N GLY A 88 0.05 7.62 1.29
CA GLY A 88 1.45 7.93 1.56
C GLY A 88 1.73 9.43 1.69
N GLU A 89 3.01 9.78 1.70
CA GLU A 89 3.48 11.15 1.94
C GLU A 89 3.93 11.88 0.67
N GLY A 90 3.96 11.17 -0.47
CA GLY A 90 4.33 11.73 -1.77
C GLY A 90 5.84 11.88 -2.00
N ASN A 91 6.68 11.54 -1.03
CA ASN A 91 8.15 11.59 -1.09
C ASN A 91 8.81 10.21 -1.23
N GLU A 92 8.03 9.14 -1.37
CA GLU A 92 8.50 7.75 -1.44
C GLU A 92 8.42 7.22 -2.87
N VAL A 93 9.38 6.39 -3.27
CA VAL A 93 9.32 5.69 -4.55
C VAL A 93 8.61 4.37 -4.32
N THR A 94 7.35 4.31 -4.71
CA THR A 94 6.64 3.03 -4.76
C THR A 94 7.23 2.17 -5.86
N THR A 95 7.41 0.89 -5.58
CA THR A 95 7.96 -0.10 -6.52
C THR A 95 6.94 -1.18 -6.85
N LYS A 96 6.07 -1.50 -5.90
CA LYS A 96 5.03 -2.52 -6.03
C LYS A 96 3.82 -2.16 -5.19
N VAL A 97 2.65 -2.50 -5.71
CA VAL A 97 1.38 -2.51 -4.98
C VAL A 97 0.71 -3.86 -5.20
N ALA A 98 0.05 -4.39 -4.18
CA ALA A 98 -0.70 -5.64 -4.26
C ALA A 98 -1.89 -5.62 -3.30
N PHE A 99 -2.99 -6.21 -3.73
CA PHE A 99 -4.14 -6.45 -2.87
C PHE A 99 -4.08 -7.84 -2.23
N GLY A 100 -4.58 -7.96 -1.00
CA GLY A 100 -4.77 -9.23 -0.31
C GLY A 100 -5.46 -9.03 1.04
N ASP A 101 -6.23 -10.00 1.48
CA ASP A 101 -6.84 -10.02 2.82
C ASP A 101 -5.80 -10.51 3.84
N VAL A 102 -5.10 -9.58 4.51
CA VAL A 102 -3.96 -9.94 5.38
C VAL A 102 -4.40 -10.30 6.79
N ASP A 103 -5.57 -9.82 7.23
CA ASP A 103 -6.07 -10.08 8.57
C ASP A 103 -7.26 -11.05 8.65
N GLY A 104 -7.70 -11.55 7.50
CA GLY A 104 -8.66 -12.65 7.37
C GLY A 104 -10.10 -12.23 7.61
N ASP A 105 -10.43 -10.94 7.41
CA ASP A 105 -11.77 -10.40 7.60
C ASP A 105 -12.64 -10.42 6.33
N GLY A 106 -12.06 -10.84 5.21
CA GLY A 106 -12.74 -11.00 3.93
C GLY A 106 -12.81 -9.72 3.10
N ASP A 107 -12.13 -8.65 3.52
CA ASP A 107 -11.97 -7.42 2.76
C ASP A 107 -10.53 -7.35 2.21
N LEU A 108 -10.34 -6.85 0.98
CA LEU A 108 -8.98 -6.70 0.45
C LEU A 108 -8.26 -5.53 1.13
N ASP A 109 -7.06 -5.78 1.64
CA ASP A 109 -6.10 -4.77 2.09
C ASP A 109 -5.12 -4.42 0.98
N LEU A 110 -4.42 -3.30 1.13
CA LEU A 110 -3.42 -2.86 0.16
C LEU A 110 -2.02 -2.89 0.76
N ALA A 111 -1.14 -3.70 0.18
CA ALA A 111 0.30 -3.68 0.44
C ALA A 111 1.00 -2.75 -0.55
N VAL A 112 1.93 -1.93 -0.04
CA VAL A 112 2.74 -0.98 -0.81
C VAL A 112 4.19 -1.19 -0.44
N GLY A 113 4.98 -1.61 -1.42
CA GLY A 113 6.43 -1.71 -1.31
C GLY A 113 7.10 -0.43 -1.80
N SER A 114 7.93 0.21 -0.98
CA SER A 114 8.56 1.48 -1.33
C SER A 114 10.00 1.59 -0.82
N HIS A 115 10.71 2.60 -1.32
CA HIS A 115 11.99 3.01 -0.75
C HIS A 115 12.08 4.54 -0.72
N THR A 116 12.73 5.07 0.31
CA THR A 116 13.06 6.50 0.36
C THR A 116 14.17 6.80 -0.62
N LEU A 117 14.07 7.94 -1.28
CA LEU A 117 15.21 8.56 -1.92
C LEU A 117 16.06 9.23 -0.87
N VAL A 118 17.12 8.54 -0.48
CA VAL A 118 18.13 9.07 0.43
C VAL A 118 18.89 10.17 -0.34
N THR A 119 18.48 11.42 -0.16
CA THR A 119 19.10 12.59 -0.81
C THR A 119 20.35 13.08 -0.07
N ASN A 120 20.56 12.64 1.16
CA ASN A 120 21.76 12.94 1.95
C ASN A 120 22.41 11.62 2.38
N PHE A 121 23.73 11.47 2.22
CA PHE A 121 24.53 10.31 2.67
C PHE A 121 24.51 10.05 4.20
N ASP A 122 23.57 10.67 4.89
CA ASP A 122 23.15 10.37 6.24
C ASP A 122 22.33 9.06 6.17
N ASP A 123 22.93 7.98 6.65
CA ASP A 123 22.33 6.65 6.78
C ASP A 123 21.46 6.56 8.05
N SER A 124 20.73 7.63 8.43
CA SER A 124 19.92 7.70 9.67
C SER A 124 18.77 6.68 9.75
N GLY A 125 18.61 5.82 8.76
CA GLY A 125 17.69 4.69 8.85
C GLY A 125 16.23 5.04 8.60
N ASP A 126 15.91 6.27 8.18
CA ASP A 126 14.58 6.65 7.68
C ASP A 126 14.36 6.14 6.24
N LYS A 127 14.58 4.83 6.04
CA LYS A 127 14.06 4.11 4.88
C LYS A 127 12.54 4.02 5.07
N ALA A 128 11.80 4.49 4.08
CA ALA A 128 10.35 4.39 4.02
C ALA A 128 10.01 2.92 4.21
N PRO A 129 9.37 2.55 5.32
CA PRO A 129 8.97 1.18 5.51
C PRO A 129 7.92 0.84 4.47
N ASP A 130 7.91 -0.41 4.02
CA ASP A 130 6.76 -0.96 3.31
C ASP A 130 5.51 -0.77 4.17
N LYS A 131 4.38 -0.46 3.52
CA LYS A 131 3.12 -0.11 4.19
C LYS A 131 2.06 -1.13 3.87
N ILE A 132 1.27 -1.46 4.89
CA ILE A 132 0.00 -2.16 4.74
C ILE A 132 -1.11 -1.19 5.13
N TYR A 133 -2.06 -0.99 4.22
CA TYR A 133 -3.28 -0.22 4.47
C TYR A 133 -4.41 -1.22 4.71
N LEU A 134 -4.81 -1.35 5.97
CA LEU A 134 -5.94 -2.21 6.34
C LEU A 134 -7.25 -1.57 5.88
N ASN A 135 -8.07 -2.36 5.21
CA ASN A 135 -9.44 -2.03 4.89
C ASN A 135 -10.34 -2.55 6.02
N LYS A 136 -11.32 -1.74 6.43
CA LYS A 136 -12.21 -2.13 7.53
C LYS A 136 -13.65 -1.94 7.09
N LYS A 137 -14.41 -3.03 7.11
CA LYS A 137 -15.87 -3.06 6.86
C LYS A 137 -16.24 -2.61 5.45
N ARG A 138 -15.45 -2.96 4.43
CA ARG A 138 -15.78 -2.67 3.01
C ARG A 138 -15.99 -1.19 2.70
N HIS A 139 -15.45 -0.30 3.54
CA HIS A 139 -15.61 1.14 3.42
C HIS A 139 -14.29 1.83 3.69
N LEU A 140 -13.52 2.11 2.64
CA LEU A 140 -12.39 3.02 2.70
C LEU A 140 -12.90 4.46 2.79
N SER A 141 -13.16 4.91 4.01
CA SER A 141 -13.32 6.34 4.34
C SER A 141 -12.06 6.82 5.05
N ARG A 142 -11.67 8.10 4.81
CA ARG A 142 -10.42 8.73 5.29
C ARG A 142 -9.99 8.22 6.66
N ALA A 143 -8.99 7.34 6.70
CA ALA A 143 -8.44 6.85 7.95
C ALA A 143 -7.70 8.00 8.66
N ALA A 144 -8.11 8.25 9.90
CA ALA A 144 -7.37 9.06 10.84
C ALA A 144 -5.91 8.56 10.93
N ARG A 145 -4.98 9.48 11.17
CA ARG A 145 -3.57 9.17 11.43
C ARG A 145 -3.47 8.02 12.43
N LEU A 146 -2.99 6.85 11.99
CA LEU A 146 -2.27 5.96 12.88
C LEU A 146 -0.88 6.56 13.02
N GLY A 147 -0.74 7.47 13.98
CA GLY A 147 0.58 7.81 14.50
C GLY A 147 1.19 6.53 15.03
N VAL A 148 2.37 6.18 14.54
CA VAL A 148 3.27 5.30 15.28
C VAL A 148 3.42 5.94 16.66
N GLU A 149 2.86 5.33 17.70
CA GLU A 149 3.29 5.64 19.07
C GLU A 149 4.78 5.26 19.12
N ARG A 150 5.64 6.23 18.83
CA ARG A 150 7.03 6.17 19.28
C ARG A 150 6.92 6.09 20.79
N GLY A 151 7.04 4.87 21.33
CA GLY A 151 7.31 4.66 22.74
C GLY A 151 8.56 5.46 23.08
N GLN A 152 8.37 6.68 23.60
CA GLN A 152 9.42 7.46 24.21
C GLN A 152 9.87 6.67 25.44
N LEU A 153 10.93 5.89 25.27
CA LEU A 153 11.71 5.40 26.41
C LEU A 153 12.39 6.63 27.03
N HIS A 154 11.72 7.24 27.99
CA HIS A 154 12.41 8.06 28.97
C HIS A 154 13.38 7.16 29.72
N HIS A 155 14.66 7.29 29.41
CA HIS A 155 15.75 6.73 30.19
C HIS A 155 15.74 7.42 31.57
N ARG A 156 14.97 6.89 32.52
CA ARG A 156 15.16 7.19 33.94
C ARG A 156 16.09 6.12 34.52
N SER A 157 17.32 6.51 34.74
CA SER A 157 18.25 5.83 35.63
C SER A 157 17.62 5.69 37.02
N GLY A 158 17.46 4.46 37.48
CA GLY A 158 16.90 4.19 38.81
C GLY A 158 16.76 2.70 39.07
N LEU A 159 17.73 2.14 39.77
CA LEU A 159 17.78 0.77 40.27
C LEU A 159 16.48 0.38 40.99
N GLY A 160 15.85 -0.73 40.61
CA GLY A 160 14.70 -1.28 41.32
C GLY A 160 14.28 -2.64 40.78
N ARG A 161 14.57 -3.71 41.54
CA ARG A 161 14.14 -5.08 41.26
C ARG A 161 12.65 -5.26 41.56
N SER A 162 11.88 -5.72 40.58
CA SER A 162 10.66 -6.55 40.73
C SER A 162 10.16 -6.86 39.30
N GLY A 163 10.30 -8.06 38.75
CA GLY A 163 9.38 -9.18 39.01
C GLY A 163 8.00 -8.91 38.41
N TRP A 164 7.62 -9.57 37.30
CA TRP A 164 6.37 -10.35 37.13
C TRP A 164 6.12 -10.75 35.64
N ARG A 165 6.28 -12.06 35.42
CA ARG A 165 5.56 -13.03 34.58
C ARG A 165 4.94 -12.64 33.22
N ARG A 166 5.36 -13.43 32.22
CA ARG A 166 4.62 -13.78 30.99
C ARG A 166 3.27 -14.43 31.32
N ARG A 167 2.20 -14.05 30.61
CA ARG A 167 1.03 -14.91 30.36
C ARG A 167 0.75 -14.94 28.86
N PHE A 168 1.10 -16.07 28.24
CA PHE A 168 0.48 -16.56 27.01
C PHE A 168 -0.80 -17.31 27.39
N GLY A 169 -1.87 -17.11 26.62
CA GLY A 169 -3.08 -17.92 26.58
C GLY A 169 -4.05 -17.23 25.62
N SER A 170 -4.42 -17.80 24.48
CA SER A 170 -5.05 -19.11 24.34
C SER A 170 -4.68 -19.78 23.00
N ARG A 171 -4.44 -21.09 23.03
CA ARG A 171 -4.27 -21.94 21.85
C ARG A 171 -5.64 -22.50 21.45
N HIS A 172 -6.11 -22.21 20.24
CA HIS A 172 -7.10 -23.06 19.59
C HIS A 172 -6.37 -24.28 19.03
N ARG A 173 -6.66 -25.46 19.59
CA ARG A 173 -6.10 -26.73 19.16
C ARG A 173 -7.06 -27.35 18.15
N CYS A 174 -6.71 -27.31 16.88
CA CYS A 174 -7.39 -28.05 15.82
C CYS A 174 -7.12 -29.55 16.03
N ARG A 175 -8.17 -30.37 16.18
CA ARG A 175 -8.07 -31.84 16.26
C ARG A 175 -8.21 -32.41 14.85
N THR A 176 -7.14 -32.95 14.29
CA THR A 176 -7.21 -33.89 13.17
C THR A 176 -7.25 -35.31 13.73
N ARG A 177 -8.20 -36.13 13.25
CA ARG A 177 -8.31 -37.57 13.55
C ARG A 177 -7.30 -38.32 12.65
N PRO A 178 -6.53 -39.29 13.16
CA PRO A 178 -5.78 -40.21 12.29
C PRO A 178 -6.71 -41.30 11.75
N VAL A 179 -6.63 -41.56 10.45
CA VAL A 179 -7.21 -42.73 9.78
C VAL A 179 -6.25 -43.90 10.01
N GLY A 180 -6.72 -44.98 10.63
CA GLY A 180 -5.96 -46.22 10.83
C GLY A 180 -5.91 -47.06 9.56
N TYR A 181 -4.72 -47.58 9.23
CA TYR A 181 -4.47 -48.52 8.15
C TYR A 181 -4.27 -49.92 8.75
N HIS A 182 -5.04 -50.91 8.30
CA HIS A 182 -4.86 -52.33 8.62
C HIS A 182 -4.17 -53.03 7.44
N PRO A 183 -3.06 -53.76 7.64
CA PRO A 183 -2.65 -54.81 6.72
C PRO A 183 -3.24 -56.16 7.14
N GLY A 184 -3.66 -56.93 6.15
CA GLY A 184 -3.93 -58.36 6.27
C GLY A 184 -2.64 -59.19 6.22
#